data_AF-A0A934AZ82-F1
#
_entry.id   AF-A0A934AZ82-F1
#
_cell.length_a   1.000
_cell.length_b   1.000
_cell.length_c   1.000
_cell.angle_alpha   90.00
_cell.angle_beta   90.00
_cell.angle_gamma   90.00
#
_symmetry.space_group_name_H-M   'P 1'
#
loop_
_entity.id
_entity.type
_entity.pdbx_description
1 polymer ?
#
loop_
_entity_poly.entity_id
_entity_poly.type
_entity_poly.pdbx_seq_one_letter_code
_entity_poly.pdbx_strand_id
1 'polypeptide(L)'
;MALQKYFEKHRADLVLLMFTVRNDIEDNVFPISGFNKTIKPTFWLEKGQISGPSEGWLEPTGPKLKLLLLWKFYIGEKIGESRMKLWEKDMLPPAYQGLKDYNGKVDYSWQEMWNRNPHDAFAGIEYERLDPSGTELTPRSELRLYGINLTRKLLSGIKTLVEKNNGHFIIFKEERPWELLDIAEEKVYYLNGKYYKLSLGQHHETLKDIFEGFEHYRIPLPMDRHTVSEQDEHLNPQAIDILMKELAFIIGTKDYFEKGNVF
;
A
#
# COMPACT_ATOMS: atom_id res chain seq x y z
N MET A 1 10.46 -12.94 3.49
CA MET A 1 11.71 -13.29 4.19
C MET A 1 11.60 -13.29 5.71
N ALA A 2 11.15 -12.22 6.38
CA ALA A 2 11.07 -12.20 7.85
C ALA A 2 10.15 -13.30 8.42
N LEU A 3 8.94 -13.45 7.89
CA LEU A 3 8.00 -14.49 8.32
C LEU A 3 8.51 -15.92 8.06
N GLN A 4 9.27 -16.14 6.98
CA GLN A 4 9.92 -17.43 6.72
C GLN A 4 10.93 -17.76 7.82
N LYS A 5 11.83 -16.82 8.15
CA LYS A 5 12.80 -16.96 9.24
C LYS A 5 12.13 -17.15 10.60
N TYR A 6 10.95 -16.56 10.81
CA TYR A 6 10.17 -16.77 12.03
C TYR A 6 9.74 -18.24 12.16
N PHE A 7 9.14 -18.80 11.11
CA PHE A 7 8.67 -20.19 11.10
C PHE A 7 9.80 -21.24 11.16
N GLU A 8 11.05 -20.87 10.86
CA GLU A 8 12.20 -21.75 11.09
C GLU A 8 12.44 -22.05 12.58
N LYS A 9 11.97 -21.18 13.48
CA LYS A 9 12.24 -21.26 14.93
C LYS A 9 10.98 -21.27 15.81
N HIS A 10 9.87 -20.78 15.28
CA HIS A 10 8.66 -20.51 16.05
C HIS A 10 7.43 -21.03 15.31
N ARG A 11 6.38 -21.31 16.08
CA ARG A 11 5.03 -21.59 15.57
C ARG A 11 4.19 -20.33 15.70
N ALA A 12 3.28 -20.11 14.75
CA ALA A 12 2.21 -19.13 14.89
C ALA A 12 0.91 -19.76 14.36
N ASP A 13 -0.05 -19.97 15.26
CA ASP A 13 -1.40 -20.45 14.90
C ASP A 13 -2.20 -19.39 14.18
N LEU A 14 -1.86 -18.12 14.40
CA LEU A 14 -2.53 -16.98 13.82
C LEU A 14 -1.52 -15.91 13.42
N VAL A 15 -1.60 -15.46 12.17
CA VAL A 15 -0.86 -14.33 11.63
C VAL A 15 -1.86 -13.27 11.18
N LEU A 16 -1.78 -12.11 11.83
CA LEU A 16 -2.63 -10.96 11.57
C LEU A 16 -1.86 -9.91 10.78
N LEU A 17 -2.43 -9.43 9.69
CA LEU A 17 -1.90 -8.30 8.91
C LEU A 17 -2.89 -7.14 8.98
N MET A 18 -2.47 -6.05 9.63
CA MET A 18 -3.16 -4.77 9.50
C MET A 18 -2.84 -4.18 8.13
N PHE A 19 -3.85 -4.04 7.27
CA PHE A 19 -3.70 -3.55 5.92
C PHE A 19 -4.14 -2.09 5.81
N THR A 20 -3.20 -1.21 5.53
CA THR A 20 -3.47 0.19 5.21
C THR A 20 -3.41 0.34 3.70
N VAL A 21 -4.56 0.30 3.04
CA VAL A 21 -4.72 0.27 1.58
C VAL A 21 -3.83 1.29 0.86
N ARG A 22 -3.85 2.51 1.40
CA ARG A 22 -3.08 3.65 0.92
C ARG A 22 -1.58 3.38 0.90
N ASN A 23 -1.05 2.96 2.04
CA ASN A 23 0.38 2.74 2.21
C ASN A 23 0.82 1.41 1.60
N ASP A 24 0.09 0.32 1.84
CA ASP A 24 0.55 -1.02 1.46
C ASP A 24 0.63 -1.23 -0.04
N ILE A 25 -0.29 -0.67 -0.84
CA ILE A 25 -0.20 -0.79 -2.31
C ILE A 25 0.99 0.04 -2.81
N GLU A 26 1.09 1.30 -2.37
CA GLU A 26 2.15 2.21 -2.84
C GLU A 26 3.54 1.74 -2.38
N ASP A 27 3.69 1.34 -1.13
CA ASP A 27 4.93 0.83 -0.53
C ASP A 27 5.35 -0.54 -1.09
N ASN A 28 4.46 -1.25 -1.78
CA ASN A 28 4.78 -2.47 -2.51
C ASN A 28 5.21 -2.18 -3.95
N VAL A 29 4.64 -1.16 -4.60
CA VAL A 29 4.98 -0.76 -5.96
C VAL A 29 6.30 0.00 -6.02
N PHE A 30 6.50 0.92 -5.08
CA PHE A 30 7.63 1.84 -5.10
C PHE A 30 8.73 1.43 -4.11
N PRO A 31 10.00 1.48 -4.54
CA PRO A 31 11.14 1.28 -3.65
C PRO A 31 11.29 2.50 -2.73
N ILE A 32 10.59 2.50 -1.60
CA ILE A 32 10.69 3.59 -0.63
C ILE A 32 11.98 3.44 0.20
N SER A 33 12.69 4.56 0.40
CA SER A 33 13.84 4.60 1.30
C SER A 33 13.37 4.65 2.75
N GLY A 34 13.87 3.74 3.59
CA GLY A 34 13.70 3.85 5.03
C GLY A 34 14.49 5.05 5.60
N PHE A 35 14.28 5.37 6.88
CA PHE A 35 14.93 6.47 7.60
C PHE A 35 16.47 6.53 7.43
N ASN A 36 17.12 5.39 7.16
CA ASN A 36 18.56 5.29 6.96
C ASN A 36 19.03 5.44 5.49
N LYS A 37 18.16 5.94 4.58
CA LYS A 37 18.43 6.04 3.12
C LYS A 37 18.69 4.68 2.44
N THR A 38 18.47 3.57 3.13
CA THR A 38 18.49 2.22 2.56
C THR A 38 17.14 1.94 1.91
N ILE A 39 17.16 1.51 0.65
CA ILE A 39 15.94 1.14 -0.07
C ILE A 39 15.38 -0.16 0.51
N LYS A 40 14.07 -0.20 0.76
CA LYS A 40 13.33 -1.41 1.11
C LYS A 40 13.54 -2.49 0.04
N PRO A 41 13.93 -3.74 0.40
CA PRO A 41 13.75 -4.91 -0.46
C PRO A 41 12.40 -4.88 -1.17
N THR A 42 12.43 -4.70 -2.48
CA THR A 42 11.24 -4.49 -3.31
C THR A 42 10.97 -5.75 -4.11
N PHE A 43 9.74 -6.25 -4.07
CA PHE A 43 9.26 -7.33 -4.93
C PHE A 43 8.73 -6.74 -6.24
N TRP A 44 8.71 -7.53 -7.30
CA TRP A 44 8.09 -7.13 -8.57
C TRP A 44 7.41 -8.30 -9.25
N LEU A 45 6.60 -8.02 -10.26
CA LEU A 45 6.03 -9.05 -11.12
C LEU A 45 6.87 -9.23 -12.38
N GLU A 46 7.32 -10.46 -12.62
CA GLU A 46 7.97 -10.86 -13.87
C GLU A 46 7.08 -11.92 -14.54
N LYS A 47 6.50 -11.57 -15.69
CA LYS A 47 5.54 -12.45 -16.42
C LYS A 47 4.40 -12.96 -15.51
N GLY A 48 3.92 -12.11 -14.60
CA GLY A 48 2.84 -12.43 -13.67
C GLY A 48 3.24 -13.28 -12.45
N GLN A 49 4.52 -13.62 -12.31
CA GLN A 49 5.07 -14.30 -11.12
C GLN A 49 5.80 -13.31 -10.22
N ILE A 50 5.78 -13.60 -8.92
CA ILE A 50 6.52 -12.80 -7.96
C ILE A 50 8.02 -13.05 -8.08
N SER A 51 8.79 -11.98 -8.22
CA SER A 51 10.24 -11.98 -8.28
C SER A 51 10.83 -11.11 -7.16
N GLY A 52 12.06 -11.44 -6.76
CA GLY A 52 12.79 -10.74 -5.70
C GLY A 52 12.26 -10.99 -4.28
N PRO A 53 12.67 -10.16 -3.30
CA PRO A 53 13.79 -9.24 -3.42
C PRO A 53 15.10 -10.02 -3.50
N SER A 54 16.07 -9.49 -4.26
CA SER A 54 17.42 -10.06 -4.36
C SER A 54 18.34 -9.62 -3.21
N GLU A 55 17.85 -8.79 -2.29
CA GLU A 55 18.62 -8.15 -1.21
C GLU A 55 17.87 -8.32 0.11
N GLY A 56 18.59 -8.62 1.20
CA GLY A 56 18.02 -8.66 2.54
C GLY A 56 17.70 -7.27 3.10
N TRP A 57 16.70 -7.20 3.98
CA TRP A 57 16.37 -5.99 4.73
C TRP A 57 17.55 -5.63 5.63
N LEU A 58 18.14 -4.44 5.45
CA LEU A 58 19.34 -3.95 6.15
C LEU A 58 20.63 -4.73 5.88
N GLU A 59 20.65 -5.64 4.89
CA GLU A 59 21.90 -6.27 4.48
C GLU A 59 22.75 -5.23 3.72
N PRO A 60 24.03 -5.02 4.12
CA PRO A 60 24.90 -4.13 3.37
C PRO A 60 25.06 -4.70 1.96
N THR A 61 24.67 -3.93 0.95
CA THR A 61 24.86 -4.27 -0.49
C THR A 61 26.23 -4.93 -0.65
N GLY A 62 26.28 -6.15 -1.19
CA GLY A 62 27.50 -6.96 -1.25
C GLY A 62 28.69 -6.22 -1.91
N PRO A 63 29.94 -6.66 -1.68
CA PRO A 63 31.15 -5.94 -2.07
C PRO A 63 31.27 -5.62 -3.57
N LYS A 64 30.70 -6.46 -4.44
CA LYS A 64 30.68 -6.22 -5.90
C LYS A 64 29.73 -5.10 -6.31
N LEU A 65 28.58 -4.96 -5.64
CA LEU A 65 27.70 -3.82 -5.85
C LEU A 65 28.34 -2.55 -5.28
N LYS A 66 29.01 -2.60 -4.12
CA LYS A 66 29.67 -1.42 -3.51
C LYS A 66 30.60 -0.67 -4.46
N LEU A 67 31.41 -1.36 -5.27
CA LEU A 67 32.30 -0.70 -6.25
C LEU A 67 31.53 -0.02 -7.38
N LEU A 68 30.48 -0.66 -7.91
CA LEU A 68 29.62 -0.10 -8.96
C LEU A 68 28.78 1.07 -8.43
N LEU A 69 28.35 0.97 -7.17
CA LEU A 69 27.64 1.99 -6.42
C LEU A 69 28.53 3.20 -6.07
N LEU A 70 29.81 2.98 -5.73
CA LEU A 70 30.81 4.04 -5.54
C LEU A 70 31.10 4.79 -6.85
N TRP A 71 31.18 4.07 -7.98
CA TRP A 71 31.34 4.68 -9.30
C TRP A 71 30.13 5.53 -9.71
N LYS A 72 28.91 5.07 -9.40
CA LYS A 72 27.67 5.85 -9.62
C LYS A 72 27.52 7.05 -8.68
N PHE A 73 28.03 6.96 -7.46
CA PHE A 73 28.11 8.09 -6.54
C PHE A 73 29.11 9.16 -7.01
N TYR A 74 30.22 8.75 -7.63
CA TYR A 74 31.25 9.66 -8.19
C TYR A 74 30.73 10.53 -9.35
N ILE A 75 29.68 10.08 -10.07
CA ILE A 75 29.01 10.83 -11.15
C ILE A 75 27.81 11.68 -10.70
N GLY A 76 27.59 11.83 -9.38
CA GLY A 76 26.71 12.87 -8.84
C GLY A 76 25.23 12.51 -8.63
N GLU A 77 24.80 11.28 -8.90
CA GLU A 77 23.46 10.81 -8.52
C GLU A 77 23.52 9.92 -7.28
N LYS A 78 22.63 10.13 -6.28
CA LYS A 78 22.55 9.19 -5.16
C LYS A 78 22.00 7.86 -5.68
N ILE A 79 22.60 6.76 -5.27
CA ILE A 79 22.24 5.39 -5.66
C ILE A 79 20.73 5.11 -5.55
N GLY A 80 20.10 5.63 -4.48
CA GLY A 80 18.67 5.50 -4.28
C GLY A 80 17.84 6.24 -5.34
N GLU A 81 18.27 7.46 -5.70
CA GLU A 81 17.62 8.29 -6.72
C GLU A 81 17.75 7.65 -8.10
N SER A 82 18.92 7.15 -8.49
CA SER A 82 19.09 6.47 -9.78
C SER A 82 18.28 5.16 -9.86
N ARG A 83 18.15 4.42 -8.74
CA ARG A 83 17.36 3.18 -8.70
C ARG A 83 15.87 3.46 -8.77
N MET A 84 15.38 4.50 -8.09
CA MET A 84 14.00 4.96 -8.24
C MET A 84 13.70 5.37 -9.68
N LYS A 85 14.55 6.20 -10.29
CA LYS A 85 14.40 6.62 -11.70
C LYS A 85 14.38 5.42 -12.67
N LEU A 86 15.27 4.45 -12.49
CA LEU A 86 15.28 3.22 -13.31
C LEU A 86 14.01 2.39 -13.09
N TRP A 87 13.54 2.29 -11.85
CA TRP A 87 12.33 1.54 -11.51
C TRP A 87 11.08 2.18 -12.13
N GLU A 88 10.93 3.49 -11.96
CA GLU A 88 9.85 4.30 -12.52
C GLU A 88 9.83 4.26 -14.05
N LYS A 89 11.01 4.27 -14.68
CA LYS A 89 11.12 4.32 -16.15
C LYS A 89 11.02 2.96 -16.84
N ASP A 90 11.67 1.94 -16.28
CA ASP A 90 11.95 0.71 -17.01
C ASP A 90 11.16 -0.51 -16.49
N MET A 91 10.57 -0.44 -15.29
CA MET A 91 9.88 -1.59 -14.67
C MET A 91 8.37 -1.39 -14.49
N LEU A 92 7.94 -0.16 -14.25
CA LEU A 92 6.54 0.13 -13.95
C LEU A 92 5.71 0.36 -15.23
N PRO A 93 4.48 -0.16 -15.30
CA PRO A 93 3.56 0.20 -16.37
C PRO A 93 3.19 1.69 -16.34
N PRO A 94 2.59 2.21 -17.43
CA PRO A 94 2.12 3.59 -17.48
C PRO A 94 1.18 3.96 -16.33
N ALA A 95 1.46 5.11 -15.72
CA ALA A 95 0.60 5.75 -14.72
C ALA A 95 -0.67 6.35 -15.34
N TYR A 96 -1.64 6.69 -14.50
CA TYR A 96 -2.88 7.36 -14.84
C TYR A 96 -2.60 8.65 -15.60
N GLN A 97 -3.20 8.77 -16.78
CA GLN A 97 -3.07 9.96 -17.60
C GLN A 97 -4.26 10.88 -17.35
N GLY A 98 -4.00 12.03 -16.72
CA GLY A 98 -5.00 13.07 -16.56
C GLY A 98 -5.64 13.46 -17.90
N LEU A 99 -6.96 13.66 -17.88
CA LEU A 99 -7.72 14.03 -19.07
C LEU A 99 -7.29 15.42 -19.53
N LYS A 100 -7.23 15.62 -20.85
CA LYS A 100 -6.88 16.93 -21.44
C LYS A 100 -8.06 17.89 -21.41
N ASP A 101 -9.26 17.37 -21.64
CA ASP A 101 -10.50 18.13 -21.71
C ASP A 101 -11.57 17.43 -20.86
N TYR A 102 -12.43 18.23 -20.21
CA TYR A 102 -13.55 17.72 -19.43
C TYR A 102 -14.68 18.76 -19.40
N ASN A 103 -15.91 18.31 -19.72
CA ASN A 103 -17.09 19.18 -19.87
C ASN A 103 -18.07 19.08 -18.68
N GLY A 104 -17.66 18.52 -17.54
CA GLY A 104 -18.49 18.36 -16.34
C GLY A 104 -18.14 19.32 -15.21
N LYS A 105 -18.69 19.08 -14.02
CA LYS A 105 -18.35 19.83 -12.80
C LYS A 105 -16.92 19.53 -12.38
N VAL A 106 -16.14 20.58 -12.15
CA VAL A 106 -14.73 20.51 -11.76
C VAL A 106 -14.54 21.11 -10.37
N ASP A 107 -13.78 20.41 -9.55
CA ASP A 107 -13.27 20.86 -8.25
C ASP A 107 -11.85 21.44 -8.44
N TYR A 108 -11.67 22.69 -8.03
CA TYR A 108 -10.40 23.42 -8.17
C TYR A 108 -9.54 23.39 -6.90
N SER A 109 -9.98 22.73 -5.83
CA SER A 109 -9.26 22.63 -4.56
C SER A 109 -7.84 22.08 -4.72
N TRP A 110 -7.62 21.16 -5.67
CA TRP A 110 -6.28 20.65 -5.99
C TRP A 110 -5.37 21.73 -6.55
N GLN A 111 -5.85 22.50 -7.53
CA GLN A 111 -5.09 23.63 -8.06
C GLN A 111 -4.85 24.71 -7.00
N GLU A 112 -5.83 24.99 -6.14
CA GLU A 112 -5.68 25.94 -5.04
C GLU A 112 -4.60 25.50 -4.04
N MET A 113 -4.57 24.22 -3.68
CA MET A 113 -3.56 23.67 -2.78
C MET A 113 -2.17 23.69 -3.42
N TRP A 114 -2.07 23.34 -4.71
CA TRP A 114 -0.84 23.47 -5.48
C TRP A 114 -0.32 24.91 -5.53
N ASN A 115 -1.21 25.88 -5.73
CA ASN A 115 -0.82 27.30 -5.78
C ASN A 115 -0.30 27.81 -4.43
N ARG A 116 -0.79 27.25 -3.31
CA ARG A 116 -0.33 27.62 -1.95
C ARG A 116 1.01 26.99 -1.60
N ASN A 117 1.16 25.70 -1.89
CA ASN A 117 2.37 24.92 -1.58
C ASN A 117 2.88 24.22 -2.85
N PRO A 118 3.45 24.98 -3.80
CA PRO A 118 3.96 24.41 -5.04
C PRO A 118 5.10 23.44 -4.71
N HIS A 119 5.10 22.28 -5.36
CA HIS A 119 6.07 21.17 -5.19
C HIS A 119 5.87 20.23 -3.99
N ASP A 120 5.02 20.57 -3.01
CA ASP A 120 4.68 19.66 -1.91
C ASP A 120 3.31 19.01 -2.12
N ALA A 121 2.31 19.81 -2.49
CA ALA A 121 0.98 19.31 -2.79
C ALA A 121 1.02 18.41 -4.04
N PHE A 122 0.49 17.19 -3.95
CA PHE A 122 0.44 16.24 -5.06
C PHE A 122 1.81 15.88 -5.69
N ALA A 123 2.88 15.99 -4.92
CA ALA A 123 4.20 15.55 -5.36
C ALA A 123 4.17 14.04 -5.72
N GLY A 124 4.54 13.70 -6.96
CA GLY A 124 4.50 12.32 -7.44
C GLY A 124 3.17 11.89 -8.07
N ILE A 125 2.25 12.82 -8.36
CA ILE A 125 1.00 12.52 -9.07
C ILE A 125 1.22 11.90 -10.45
N GLU A 126 2.33 12.22 -11.12
CA GLU A 126 2.76 11.61 -12.37
C GLU A 126 3.02 10.10 -12.26
N TYR A 127 3.17 9.60 -11.04
CA TYR A 127 3.29 8.19 -10.66
C TYR A 127 2.13 7.73 -9.76
N GLU A 128 1.03 8.47 -9.72
CA GLU A 128 -0.15 8.20 -8.88
C GLU A 128 0.12 8.10 -7.38
N ARG A 129 1.17 8.77 -6.90
CA ARG A 129 1.44 8.89 -5.47
C ARG A 129 0.55 9.97 -4.89
N LEU A 130 -0.72 9.61 -4.74
CA LEU A 130 -1.78 10.46 -4.24
C LEU A 130 -2.23 9.85 -2.91
N ASP A 131 -1.62 10.31 -1.83
CA ASP A 131 -2.11 9.99 -0.49
C ASP A 131 -3.28 10.95 -0.17
N PRO A 132 -4.52 10.48 0.10
CA PRO A 132 -5.00 9.08 0.14
C PRO A 132 -5.65 8.54 -1.15
N SER A 133 -5.86 9.40 -2.15
CA SER A 133 -6.75 9.16 -3.29
C SER A 133 -6.23 8.26 -4.41
N GLY A 134 -5.02 7.71 -4.33
CA GLY A 134 -4.41 6.91 -5.41
C GLY A 134 -5.23 5.66 -5.79
N THR A 135 -6.04 5.17 -4.86
CA THR A 135 -6.95 4.02 -5.08
C THR A 135 -8.33 4.40 -5.62
N GLU A 136 -8.63 5.70 -5.65
CA GLU A 136 -9.90 6.24 -6.14
C GLU A 136 -9.82 6.67 -7.62
N LEU A 137 -8.61 6.80 -8.19
CA LEU A 137 -8.41 7.19 -9.59
C LEU A 137 -9.22 6.28 -10.54
N THR A 138 -10.13 6.87 -11.29
CA THR A 138 -11.04 6.15 -12.18
C THR A 138 -10.98 6.69 -13.63
N PRO A 139 -10.87 5.81 -14.65
CA PRO A 139 -10.67 4.37 -14.51
C PRO A 139 -9.29 4.03 -13.93
N ARG A 140 -9.12 2.83 -13.39
CA ARG A 140 -7.78 2.37 -12.95
C ARG A 140 -6.78 2.40 -14.10
N SER A 141 -5.56 2.80 -13.79
CA SER A 141 -4.42 2.71 -14.70
C SER A 141 -3.81 1.30 -14.73
N GLU A 142 -2.91 1.09 -15.70
CA GLU A 142 -2.09 -0.13 -15.75
C GLU A 142 -1.14 -0.23 -14.53
N LEU A 143 -0.59 0.90 -14.08
CA LEU A 143 0.24 0.96 -12.89
C LEU A 143 -0.50 0.54 -11.63
N ARG A 144 -1.73 1.03 -11.42
CA ARG A 144 -2.54 0.67 -10.26
C ARG A 144 -2.93 -0.80 -10.30
N LEU A 145 -3.32 -1.30 -11.47
CA LEU A 145 -3.61 -2.73 -11.67
C LEU A 145 -2.38 -3.60 -11.36
N TYR A 146 -1.19 -3.17 -11.78
CA TYR A 146 0.06 -3.85 -11.42
C TYR A 146 0.28 -3.88 -9.91
N GLY A 147 0.07 -2.76 -9.20
CA GLY A 147 0.20 -2.69 -7.75
C GLY A 147 -0.78 -3.59 -7.00
N ILE A 148 -2.04 -3.66 -7.46
CA ILE A 148 -3.05 -4.58 -6.95
C ILE A 148 -2.59 -6.03 -7.14
N ASN A 149 -2.16 -6.39 -8.35
CA ASN A 149 -1.70 -7.75 -8.65
C ASN A 149 -0.47 -8.15 -7.84
N LEU A 150 0.49 -7.24 -7.67
CA LEU A 150 1.69 -7.48 -6.88
C LEU A 150 1.32 -7.72 -5.40
N THR A 151 0.45 -6.86 -4.86
CA THR A 151 -0.04 -6.98 -3.48
C THR A 151 -0.77 -8.31 -3.27
N ARG A 152 -1.66 -8.71 -4.19
CA ARG A 152 -2.35 -10.01 -4.12
C ARG A 152 -1.39 -11.19 -4.14
N LYS A 153 -0.32 -11.14 -4.95
CA LYS A 153 0.71 -12.19 -4.99
C LYS A 153 1.50 -12.25 -3.68
N LEU A 154 1.83 -11.11 -3.08
CA LEU A 154 2.48 -11.04 -1.77
C LEU A 154 1.60 -11.64 -0.68
N LEU A 155 0.32 -11.25 -0.61
CA LEU A 155 -0.66 -11.79 0.32
C LEU A 155 -0.85 -13.31 0.14
N SER A 156 -0.91 -13.78 -1.11
CA SER A 156 -0.98 -15.21 -1.43
C SER A 156 0.25 -15.97 -0.93
N GLY A 157 1.45 -15.38 -1.08
CA GLY A 157 2.69 -15.95 -0.57
C GLY A 157 2.72 -16.03 0.96
N ILE A 158 2.22 -15.00 1.65
CA ILE A 158 2.07 -15.00 3.11
C ILE A 158 1.08 -16.10 3.53
N LYS A 159 -0.12 -16.13 2.94
CA LYS A 159 -1.15 -17.14 3.21
C LYS A 159 -0.59 -18.56 3.05
N THR A 160 0.03 -18.84 1.91
CA THR A 160 0.61 -20.16 1.61
C THR A 160 1.65 -20.58 2.65
N LEU A 161 2.52 -19.64 3.04
CA LEU A 161 3.54 -19.90 4.04
C LEU A 161 2.93 -20.20 5.42
N VAL A 162 1.92 -19.43 5.83
CA VAL A 162 1.23 -19.59 7.11
C VAL A 162 0.49 -20.93 7.17
N GLU A 163 -0.28 -21.26 6.13
CA GLU A 163 -1.03 -22.52 6.04
C GLU A 163 -0.12 -23.74 5.97
N LYS A 164 1.03 -23.65 5.28
CA LYS A 164 2.04 -24.71 5.29
C LYS A 164 2.59 -25.01 6.69
N ASN A 165 2.51 -24.04 7.61
CA ASN A 165 2.91 -24.18 9.00
C ASN A 165 1.71 -24.35 9.95
N ASN A 166 0.56 -24.80 9.43
CA ASN A 166 -0.68 -25.03 10.18
C ASN A 166 -1.25 -23.80 10.91
N GLY A 167 -0.91 -22.59 10.45
CA GLY A 167 -1.47 -21.36 10.96
C GLY A 167 -2.61 -20.84 10.09
N HIS A 168 -3.33 -19.84 10.62
CA HIS A 168 -4.34 -19.05 9.92
C HIS A 168 -3.82 -17.67 9.57
N PHE A 169 -4.13 -17.19 8.36
CA PHE A 169 -3.77 -15.84 7.92
C PHE A 169 -5.01 -14.98 7.77
N ILE A 170 -5.06 -13.87 8.49
CA ILE A 170 -6.17 -12.91 8.46
C ILE A 170 -5.63 -11.54 8.11
N ILE A 171 -6.34 -10.87 7.21
CA ILE A 171 -6.13 -9.46 6.89
C ILE A 171 -7.19 -8.64 7.63
N PHE A 172 -6.82 -7.54 8.26
CA PHE A 172 -7.81 -6.62 8.81
C PHE A 172 -7.44 -5.18 8.50
N LYS A 173 -8.45 -4.32 8.36
CA LYS A 173 -8.25 -2.87 8.22
C LYS A 173 -9.31 -2.12 8.99
N GLU A 174 -8.99 -0.90 9.40
CA GLU A 174 -10.02 0.05 9.79
C GLU A 174 -10.86 0.46 8.57
N GLU A 175 -12.13 0.73 8.76
CA GLU A 175 -13.01 1.34 7.76
C GLU A 175 -13.41 2.72 8.26
N ARG A 176 -12.86 3.74 7.61
CA ARG A 176 -13.01 5.14 8.04
C ARG A 176 -14.40 5.68 7.66
N PRO A 177 -14.95 6.66 8.39
CA PRO A 177 -16.28 7.20 8.11
C PRO A 177 -16.47 7.67 6.65
N TRP A 178 -15.44 8.26 6.05
CA TRP A 178 -15.50 8.73 4.66
C TRP A 178 -15.62 7.58 3.64
N GLU A 179 -15.14 6.37 3.98
CA GLU A 179 -15.27 5.18 3.13
C GLU A 179 -16.72 4.68 3.06
N LEU A 180 -17.56 5.09 4.00
CA LEU A 180 -18.98 4.70 4.11
C LEU A 180 -19.93 5.69 3.42
N LEU A 181 -19.40 6.75 2.80
CA LEU A 181 -20.17 7.76 2.07
C LEU A 181 -20.67 7.22 0.72
N ASP A 182 -21.44 8.03 -0.01
CA ASP A 182 -22.06 7.62 -1.28
C ASP A 182 -21.00 7.20 -2.33
N ILE A 183 -21.05 5.91 -2.67
CA ILE A 183 -20.14 5.21 -3.58
C ILE A 183 -20.34 5.56 -5.06
N ALA A 184 -21.48 6.15 -5.42
CA ALA A 184 -21.82 6.44 -6.82
C ALA A 184 -21.27 7.78 -7.32
N GLU A 185 -20.84 8.69 -6.43
CA GLU A 185 -20.35 10.00 -6.84
C GLU A 185 -18.90 9.91 -7.38
N GLU A 186 -18.72 10.38 -8.62
CA GLU A 186 -17.40 10.66 -9.18
C GLU A 186 -17.08 12.15 -9.01
N LYS A 187 -15.87 12.47 -8.58
CA LYS A 187 -15.37 13.84 -8.48
C LYS A 187 -14.22 14.06 -9.45
N VAL A 188 -14.21 15.22 -10.10
CA VAL A 188 -13.15 15.59 -11.04
C VAL A 188 -12.41 16.80 -10.52
N TYR A 189 -11.10 16.66 -10.37
CA TYR A 189 -10.19 17.67 -9.88
C TYR A 189 -9.33 18.23 -11.00
N TYR A 190 -9.11 19.54 -10.99
CA TYR A 190 -8.18 20.20 -11.92
C TYR A 190 -6.82 20.42 -11.27
N LEU A 191 -5.75 20.05 -11.98
CA LEU A 191 -4.38 20.32 -11.58
C LEU A 191 -3.48 20.49 -12.80
N ASN A 192 -2.81 21.65 -12.89
CA ASN A 192 -1.77 21.98 -13.87
C ASN A 192 -2.14 21.64 -15.33
N GLY A 193 -3.36 22.02 -15.74
CA GLY A 193 -3.83 21.83 -17.12
C GLY A 193 -4.38 20.44 -17.43
N LYS A 194 -4.55 19.58 -16.42
CA LYS A 194 -5.13 18.24 -16.55
C LYS A 194 -6.28 18.04 -15.57
N TYR A 195 -7.15 17.10 -15.89
CA TYR A 195 -8.26 16.69 -15.04
C TYR A 195 -8.07 15.26 -14.51
N TYR A 196 -8.31 15.07 -13.22
CA TYR A 196 -8.16 13.80 -12.52
C TYR A 196 -9.51 13.40 -11.95
N LYS A 197 -9.97 12.20 -12.26
CA LYS A 197 -11.28 11.72 -11.81
C LYS A 197 -11.08 10.69 -10.70
N LEU A 198 -11.79 10.89 -9.60
CA LEU A 198 -11.82 10.03 -8.43
C LEU A 198 -13.22 9.44 -8.23
N SER A 199 -13.28 8.21 -7.75
CA SER A 199 -14.52 7.50 -7.40
C SER A 199 -14.31 6.67 -6.15
N LEU A 200 -15.21 6.84 -5.17
CA LEU A 200 -15.23 5.98 -4.00
C LEU A 200 -15.62 4.54 -4.38
N GLY A 201 -16.51 4.37 -5.37
CA GLY A 201 -16.79 3.06 -5.97
C GLY A 201 -15.51 2.37 -6.45
N GLN A 202 -14.62 3.10 -7.12
CA GLN A 202 -13.35 2.55 -7.59
C GLN A 202 -12.43 2.08 -6.46
N HIS A 203 -12.41 2.81 -5.34
CA HIS A 203 -11.71 2.41 -4.12
C HIS A 203 -12.25 1.08 -3.57
N HIS A 204 -13.58 0.95 -3.42
CA HIS A 204 -14.19 -0.29 -2.91
C HIS A 204 -13.97 -1.49 -3.83
N GLU A 205 -14.03 -1.30 -5.15
CA GLU A 205 -13.68 -2.36 -6.08
C GLU A 205 -12.21 -2.76 -5.95
N THR A 206 -11.30 -1.80 -5.72
CA THR A 206 -9.88 -2.08 -5.47
C THR A 206 -9.71 -2.93 -4.22
N LEU A 207 -10.43 -2.61 -3.12
CA LEU A 207 -10.41 -3.43 -1.90
C LEU A 207 -10.96 -4.83 -2.13
N LYS A 208 -12.09 -4.91 -2.84
CA LYS A 208 -12.71 -6.19 -3.19
C LYS A 208 -11.72 -7.06 -3.95
N ASP A 209 -11.06 -6.51 -4.95
CA ASP A 209 -10.11 -7.26 -5.76
C ASP A 209 -8.88 -7.66 -4.94
N ILE A 210 -8.36 -6.82 -4.05
CA ILE A 210 -7.21 -7.18 -3.21
C ILE A 210 -7.57 -8.31 -2.25
N PHE A 211 -8.71 -8.23 -1.57
CA PHE A 211 -9.10 -9.17 -0.53
C PHE A 211 -9.84 -10.41 -1.04
N GLU A 212 -10.20 -10.46 -2.33
CA GLU A 212 -10.85 -11.63 -2.92
C GLU A 212 -10.00 -12.89 -2.70
N GLY A 213 -10.60 -13.90 -2.07
CA GLY A 213 -9.96 -15.18 -1.75
C GLY A 213 -9.20 -15.20 -0.42
N PHE A 214 -9.24 -14.11 0.36
CA PHE A 214 -8.64 -14.02 1.69
C PHE A 214 -9.71 -13.87 2.77
N GLU A 215 -9.46 -14.48 3.93
CA GLU A 215 -10.19 -14.15 5.14
C GLU A 215 -9.77 -12.74 5.58
N HIS A 216 -10.73 -11.83 5.61
CA HIS A 216 -10.47 -10.43 5.93
C HIS A 216 -11.61 -9.77 6.70
N TYR A 217 -11.26 -8.73 7.46
CA TYR A 217 -12.21 -7.92 8.22
C TYR A 217 -11.99 -6.43 8.00
N ARG A 218 -13.06 -5.75 7.59
CA ARG A 218 -13.14 -4.29 7.56
C ARG A 218 -13.88 -3.88 8.82
N ILE A 219 -13.18 -3.23 9.75
CA ILE A 219 -13.71 -2.89 11.06
C ILE A 219 -14.11 -1.41 11.05
N PRO A 220 -15.40 -1.08 11.11
CA PRO A 220 -15.86 0.31 11.11
C PRO A 220 -15.30 1.08 12.29
N LEU A 221 -14.87 2.32 12.05
CA LEU A 221 -14.57 3.29 13.11
C LEU A 221 -15.73 4.28 13.22
N PRO A 222 -16.71 4.06 14.12
CA PRO A 222 -17.91 4.89 14.25
C PRO A 222 -17.61 6.17 15.04
N MET A 223 -16.55 6.89 14.68
CA MET A 223 -16.15 8.13 15.35
C MET A 223 -15.58 9.13 14.35
N ASP A 224 -16.02 10.38 14.46
CA ASP A 224 -15.55 11.45 13.57
C ASP A 224 -14.07 11.77 13.85
N ARG A 225 -13.69 11.87 15.13
CA ARG A 225 -12.31 12.13 15.58
C ARG A 225 -11.51 10.84 15.73
N HIS A 226 -11.21 10.18 14.62
CA HIS A 226 -10.41 8.94 14.61
C HIS A 226 -8.90 9.19 14.48
N THR A 227 -8.48 10.40 14.12
CA THR A 227 -7.07 10.77 13.90
C THR A 227 -6.43 11.43 15.12
N VAL A 228 -5.09 11.47 15.18
CA VAL A 228 -4.32 12.16 16.23
C VAL A 228 -4.56 13.66 16.18
N SER A 229 -4.57 14.24 14.98
CA SER A 229 -4.96 15.64 14.74
C SER A 229 -5.47 15.82 13.30
N GLU A 230 -5.82 17.04 12.90
CA GLU A 230 -6.17 17.35 11.51
C GLU A 230 -4.95 17.26 10.57
N GLN A 231 -3.73 17.41 11.10
CA GLN A 231 -2.49 17.33 10.34
C GLN A 231 -1.80 15.96 10.46
N ASP A 232 -2.30 15.11 11.36
CA ASP A 232 -1.76 13.78 11.62
C ASP A 232 -2.88 12.74 11.53
N GLU A 233 -2.97 12.12 10.34
CA GLU A 233 -4.01 11.15 9.99
C GLU A 233 -3.79 9.74 10.57
N HIS A 234 -2.76 9.54 11.40
CA HIS A 234 -2.62 8.29 12.15
C HIS A 234 -3.80 8.14 13.11
N LEU A 235 -4.21 6.89 13.35
CA LEU A 235 -5.26 6.59 14.30
C LEU A 235 -4.85 7.02 15.71
N ASN A 236 -5.74 7.73 16.40
CA ASN A 236 -5.51 8.07 17.80
C ASN A 236 -5.71 6.83 18.71
N PRO A 237 -5.27 6.90 19.99
CA PRO A 237 -5.36 5.75 20.89
C PRO A 237 -6.78 5.18 21.06
N GLN A 238 -7.82 6.02 21.01
CA GLN A 238 -9.21 5.58 21.16
C GLN A 238 -9.66 4.76 19.94
N ALA A 239 -9.28 5.20 18.73
CA ALA A 239 -9.57 4.47 17.50
C ALA A 239 -8.84 3.12 17.45
N ILE A 240 -7.58 3.08 17.89
CA ILE A 240 -6.80 1.82 18.02
C ILE A 240 -7.46 0.87 19.01
N ASP A 241 -7.92 1.36 20.17
CA ASP A 241 -8.61 0.54 21.16
C ASP A 241 -9.90 -0.08 20.60
N ILE A 242 -10.69 0.67 19.85
CA ILE A 242 -11.91 0.17 19.19
C ILE A 242 -11.54 -0.91 18.17
N LEU A 243 -10.59 -0.61 17.29
CA LEU A 243 -10.13 -1.53 16.24
C LEU A 243 -9.66 -2.86 16.84
N MET A 244 -8.81 -2.81 17.87
CA MET A 244 -8.24 -4.01 18.49
C MET A 244 -9.26 -4.78 19.33
N LYS A 245 -10.21 -4.12 20.00
CA LYS A 245 -11.30 -4.79 20.73
C LYS A 245 -12.21 -5.57 19.78
N GLU A 246 -12.59 -4.97 18.66
CA GLU A 246 -13.45 -5.63 17.68
C GLU A 246 -12.72 -6.80 17.02
N LEU A 247 -11.45 -6.61 16.65
CA LEU A 247 -10.62 -7.70 16.12
C LEU A 247 -10.50 -8.86 17.11
N ALA A 248 -10.27 -8.56 18.39
CA ALA A 248 -10.18 -9.58 19.44
C ALA A 248 -11.50 -10.33 19.63
N PHE A 249 -12.64 -9.63 19.55
CA PHE A 249 -13.96 -10.25 19.59
C PHE A 249 -14.17 -11.19 18.40
N ILE A 250 -13.91 -10.73 17.18
CA ILE A 250 -13.99 -11.54 15.95
C ILE A 250 -13.14 -12.81 16.09
N ILE A 251 -11.88 -12.66 16.51
CA ILE A 251 -10.95 -13.80 16.68
C ILE A 251 -11.45 -14.75 17.78
N GLY A 252 -11.93 -14.22 18.90
CA GLY A 252 -12.40 -15.01 20.03
C GLY A 252 -13.66 -15.83 19.75
N THR A 253 -14.42 -15.47 18.71
CA THR A 253 -15.63 -16.21 18.27
C THR A 253 -15.34 -17.33 17.28
N LYS A 254 -14.08 -17.52 16.87
CA LYS A 254 -13.68 -18.48 15.84
C LYS A 254 -12.66 -19.50 16.36
N ASP A 255 -12.71 -20.70 15.80
CA ASP A 255 -11.79 -21.80 16.13
C ASP A 255 -10.49 -21.68 15.29
N TYR A 256 -9.68 -20.67 15.56
CA TYR A 256 -8.35 -20.51 14.92
C TYR A 256 -7.23 -21.25 15.64
N PHE A 257 -7.47 -21.65 16.88
CA PHE A 257 -6.49 -22.32 17.71
C PHE A 257 -6.87 -23.80 17.74
N GLU A 258 -5.92 -24.67 17.39
CA GLU A 258 -6.11 -26.10 17.65
C GLU A 258 -6.45 -26.27 19.13
N LYS A 259 -7.59 -26.91 19.42
CA LYS A 259 -7.90 -27.38 20.77
C LYS A 259 -6.84 -28.43 21.11
N GLY A 260 -5.75 -27.99 21.72
CA GLY A 260 -4.70 -28.88 22.17
C GLY A 260 -5.30 -29.96 23.05
N ASN A 261 -5.04 -31.22 22.70
CA ASN A 261 -5.13 -32.31 23.66
C ASN A 261 -4.28 -31.91 24.86
N VAL A 262 -4.97 -31.63 25.97
CA VAL A 262 -4.36 -31.54 27.29
C VAL A 262 -3.75 -32.92 27.55
N PHE A 263 -2.43 -33.03 27.44
CA PHE A 263 -1.68 -34.17 27.99
C PHE A 263 -1.45 -33.95 29.48
#